data_AF-A0A964W502-F1
#
_entry.id   AF-A0A964W502-F1
#
_cell.length_a   1.000
_cell.length_b   1.000
_cell.length_c   1.000
_cell.angle_alpha   90.00
_cell.angle_beta   90.00
_cell.angle_gamma   90.00
#
_symmetry.space_group_name_H-M   'P 1'
#
loop_
_entity.id
_entity.type
_entity.pdbx_description
1 polymer ?
#
loop_
_entity_poly.entity_id
_entity_poly.type
_entity_poly.pdbx_seq_one_letter_code
_entity_poly.pdbx_strand_id
1 'polypeptide(L)'
;MEEFKLKDLVKLTQLRDEKEMEKVREQTQFLQAEKKYPKEFNFPLTMQFELTANCNLRCKHCYNASGIKNFDDAMTIDKWIGFSKYVVSNGGIFQCVISGGEPLLLGDDLFRIMDILHADGTAFLLITNGFLLTKEIAKKLSKYRYMWLQVSIDGYNAESHDSFRNIEGSWERAVKGAFEISKNGIPLTIAHTTTPETLNDIDKMCDLAYELGASTIIIGEVTPSGRSMENKNILLNYEQKQIMLEKIQSNTERYSGRMTVNRSSSTKIQLQKYQSTPNSGVIIRPNGDIRMDCMTPFIIGNVLEEDFCEVWKKKGSNCWHDSRISEYIEGVDPIYGLNSSYKNYVDKDIKL
;
A
#
# COMPACT_ATOMS: atom_id res chain seq x y z
N MET A 1 -14.26 -31.23 30.45
CA MET A 1 -13.05 -30.46 30.10
C MET A 1 -12.72 -30.80 28.65
N GLU A 2 -13.47 -30.23 27.72
CA GLU A 2 -13.35 -30.53 26.29
C GLU A 2 -13.77 -29.29 25.51
N GLU A 3 -12.95 -28.25 25.56
CA GLU A 3 -13.12 -27.02 24.78
C GLU A 3 -11.76 -26.33 24.68
N PHE A 4 -11.47 -25.70 23.53
CA PHE A 4 -10.18 -25.16 23.07
C PHE A 4 -9.25 -26.11 22.29
N LYS A 5 -9.75 -26.64 21.17
CA LYS A 5 -8.89 -26.68 19.97
C LYS A 5 -8.84 -25.28 19.38
N LEU A 6 -7.83 -24.49 19.78
CA LEU A 6 -7.42 -23.28 19.06
C LEU A 6 -7.08 -23.75 17.64
N LYS A 7 -8.00 -23.57 16.68
CA LYS A 7 -7.75 -23.93 15.29
C LYS A 7 -6.72 -22.93 14.78
N ASP A 8 -5.59 -23.43 14.28
CA ASP A 8 -4.50 -22.67 13.68
C ASP A 8 -5.00 -21.54 12.76
N LEU A 9 -5.06 -20.31 13.28
CA LEU A 9 -5.68 -19.15 12.64
C LEU A 9 -4.86 -18.64 11.46
N VAL A 10 -3.53 -18.76 11.49
CA VAL A 10 -2.69 -18.47 10.32
C VAL A 10 -3.11 -19.34 9.14
N LYS A 11 -3.21 -20.67 9.34
CA LYS A 11 -3.65 -21.58 8.27
C LYS A 11 -5.10 -21.34 7.86
N LEU A 12 -6.01 -21.14 8.81
CA LEU A 12 -7.42 -20.85 8.49
C LEU A 12 -7.56 -19.56 7.68
N THR A 13 -6.76 -18.55 8.00
CA THR A 13 -6.72 -17.26 7.31
C THR A 13 -6.19 -17.42 5.89
N GLN A 14 -5.12 -18.19 5.70
CA GLN A 14 -4.60 -18.53 4.37
C GLN A 14 -5.65 -19.27 3.52
N LEU A 15 -6.29 -20.31 4.07
CA LEU A 15 -7.36 -21.05 3.39
C LEU A 15 -8.55 -20.16 3.03
N ARG A 16 -8.89 -19.19 3.89
CA ARG A 16 -9.94 -18.20 3.60
C ARG A 16 -9.52 -17.32 2.43
N ASP A 17 -8.30 -16.80 2.45
CA ASP A 17 -7.75 -15.96 1.38
C ASP A 17 -7.70 -16.70 0.04
N GLU A 18 -7.25 -17.96 0.02
CA GLU A 18 -7.26 -18.83 -1.16
C GLU A 18 -8.67 -19.03 -1.72
N LYS A 19 -9.66 -19.27 -0.85
CA LYS A 19 -11.07 -19.40 -1.27
C LYS A 19 -11.62 -18.10 -1.86
N GLU A 20 -11.27 -16.95 -1.28
CA GLU A 20 -11.68 -15.65 -1.83
C GLU A 20 -11.01 -15.40 -3.19
N MET A 21 -9.75 -15.79 -3.37
CA MET A 21 -9.09 -15.72 -4.69
C MET A 21 -9.79 -16.59 -5.73
N GLU A 22 -10.14 -17.84 -5.39
CA GLU A 22 -10.80 -18.74 -6.34
C GLU A 22 -12.17 -18.17 -6.76
N LYS A 23 -12.93 -17.61 -5.82
CA LYS A 23 -14.19 -16.90 -6.15
C LYS A 23 -13.96 -15.74 -7.11
N VAL A 24 -12.92 -14.92 -6.88
CA VAL A 24 -12.57 -13.81 -7.78
C VAL A 24 -12.23 -14.33 -9.17
N ARG A 25 -11.49 -15.44 -9.27
CA ARG A 25 -11.13 -16.09 -10.53
C ARG A 25 -12.36 -16.61 -11.26
N GLU A 26 -13.21 -17.39 -10.59
CA GLU A 26 -14.47 -17.92 -11.14
C GLU A 26 -15.38 -16.79 -11.64
N GLN A 27 -15.56 -15.75 -10.83
CA GLN A 27 -16.37 -14.59 -11.19
C GLN A 27 -15.78 -13.83 -12.39
N THR A 28 -14.46 -13.65 -12.42
CA THR A 28 -13.78 -12.99 -13.56
C THR A 28 -13.96 -13.80 -14.84
N GLN A 29 -13.77 -15.11 -14.79
CA GLN A 29 -13.98 -16.01 -15.93
C GLN A 29 -15.43 -15.98 -16.41
N PHE A 30 -16.39 -16.02 -15.48
CA PHE A 30 -17.81 -15.90 -15.79
C PHE A 30 -18.12 -14.56 -16.50
N LEU A 31 -17.65 -13.44 -15.96
CA LEU A 31 -17.88 -12.13 -16.56
C LEU A 31 -17.17 -11.97 -17.93
N GLN A 32 -16.01 -12.58 -18.11
CA GLN A 32 -15.31 -12.62 -19.39
C GLN A 32 -16.04 -13.47 -20.44
N ALA A 33 -16.59 -14.63 -20.05
CA ALA A 33 -17.43 -15.46 -20.91
C ALA A 33 -18.69 -14.70 -21.35
N GLU A 34 -19.26 -13.91 -20.43
CA GLU A 34 -20.41 -13.01 -20.67
C GLU A 34 -20.04 -11.72 -21.42
N LYS A 35 -18.76 -11.50 -21.78
CA LYS A 35 -18.25 -10.28 -22.41
C LYS A 35 -18.53 -8.99 -21.61
N LYS A 36 -18.71 -9.11 -20.29
CA LYS A 36 -18.94 -8.00 -19.35
C LYS A 36 -17.65 -7.52 -18.67
N TYR A 37 -16.57 -8.29 -18.80
CA TYR A 37 -15.25 -7.95 -18.27
C TYR A 37 -14.17 -8.26 -19.30
N PRO A 38 -13.19 -7.36 -19.51
CA PRO A 38 -12.17 -7.58 -20.52
C PRO A 38 -11.16 -8.65 -20.11
N LYS A 39 -10.46 -9.21 -21.11
CA LYS A 39 -9.32 -10.13 -20.88
C LYS A 39 -8.03 -9.37 -20.60
N GLU A 40 -7.92 -8.15 -21.10
CA GLU A 40 -6.79 -7.24 -20.94
C GLU A 40 -7.29 -5.79 -21.00
N PHE A 41 -6.58 -4.88 -20.34
CA PHE A 41 -6.87 -3.46 -20.41
C PHE A 41 -5.89 -2.77 -21.36
N ASN A 42 -6.39 -1.90 -22.25
CA ASN A 42 -5.55 -1.13 -23.18
C ASN A 42 -4.76 -0.01 -22.48
N PHE A 43 -5.16 0.37 -21.27
CA PHE A 43 -4.52 1.34 -20.39
C PHE A 43 -4.86 0.94 -18.94
N PRO A 44 -4.00 1.14 -17.94
CA PRO A 44 -4.31 0.73 -16.58
C PRO A 44 -5.49 1.49 -16.00
N LEU A 45 -6.27 0.84 -15.14
CA LEU A 45 -7.34 1.48 -14.38
C LEU A 45 -6.79 2.26 -13.17
N THR A 46 -5.68 1.79 -12.61
CA THR A 46 -5.05 2.36 -11.42
C THR A 46 -3.57 2.60 -11.66
N MET A 47 -3.06 3.75 -11.26
CA MET A 47 -1.61 3.99 -11.18
C MET A 47 -1.24 4.47 -9.78
N GLN A 48 -0.14 3.95 -9.24
CA GLN A 48 0.49 4.52 -8.07
C GLN A 48 1.60 5.47 -8.49
N PHE A 49 1.50 6.72 -8.06
CA PHE A 49 2.55 7.71 -8.21
C PHE A 49 3.35 7.73 -6.91
N GLU A 50 4.53 7.10 -6.93
CA GLU A 50 5.53 7.26 -5.89
C GLU A 50 6.36 8.51 -6.23
N LEU A 51 5.94 9.66 -5.69
CA LEU A 51 6.31 10.97 -6.23
C LEU A 51 7.76 11.37 -5.91
N THR A 52 8.31 10.88 -4.80
CA THR A 52 9.67 11.20 -4.33
C THR A 52 10.23 10.04 -3.53
N ALA A 53 11.55 9.83 -3.54
CA ALA A 53 12.22 8.92 -2.61
C ALA A 53 12.47 9.57 -1.22
N ASN A 54 12.27 10.89 -1.12
CA ASN A 54 12.50 11.65 0.11
C ASN A 54 11.40 11.43 1.13
N CYS A 55 11.79 11.47 2.41
CA CYS A 55 10.86 11.38 3.53
C CYS A 55 11.42 12.19 4.71
N ASN A 56 10.54 12.82 5.48
CA ASN A 56 10.89 13.50 6.73
C ASN A 56 11.06 12.54 7.92
N LEU A 57 10.69 11.26 7.78
CA LEU A 57 10.87 10.23 8.81
C LEU A 57 11.96 9.21 8.44
N ARG A 58 12.35 8.37 9.41
CA ARG A 58 13.40 7.35 9.27
C ARG A 58 12.94 6.00 9.85
N CYS A 59 11.71 5.61 9.53
CA CYS A 59 11.03 4.43 10.10
C CYS A 59 11.86 3.16 9.99
N LYS A 60 11.89 2.34 11.06
CA LYS A 60 12.69 1.09 11.14
C LYS A 60 12.30 0.04 10.09
N HIS A 61 11.07 0.06 9.58
CA HIS A 61 10.47 -0.98 8.71
C HIS A 61 10.30 -0.59 7.24
N CYS A 62 10.66 0.63 6.83
CA CYS A 62 10.26 1.16 5.53
C CYS A 62 10.74 0.27 4.37
N TYR A 63 9.77 -0.28 3.62
CA TYR A 63 10.03 -1.16 2.48
C TYR A 63 10.82 -0.44 1.38
N ASN A 64 10.53 0.85 1.14
CA ASN A 64 11.20 1.64 0.09
C ASN A 64 12.55 2.24 0.54
N ALA A 65 12.95 2.05 1.80
CA ALA A 65 14.13 2.67 2.40
C ALA A 65 14.23 4.20 2.21
N SER A 66 13.09 4.89 2.07
CA SER A 66 12.99 6.34 1.82
C SER A 66 13.69 7.19 2.88
N GLY A 67 14.24 8.33 2.46
CA GLY A 67 14.94 9.30 3.32
C GLY A 67 16.39 8.99 3.71
N ILE A 68 16.89 7.76 3.51
CA ILE A 68 18.31 7.43 3.80
C ILE A 68 19.12 7.29 2.52
N LYS A 69 18.55 6.62 1.51
CA LYS A 69 19.13 6.55 0.17
C LYS A 69 18.53 7.69 -0.65
N ASN A 70 19.33 8.72 -0.91
CA ASN A 70 19.04 9.70 -1.96
C ASN A 70 19.18 8.97 -3.30
N PHE A 71 18.11 8.32 -3.75
CA PHE A 71 17.94 8.15 -5.18
C PHE A 71 17.66 9.54 -5.71
N ASP A 72 18.42 10.00 -6.71
CA ASP A 72 18.06 11.23 -7.40
C ASP A 72 16.68 11.01 -8.02
N ASP A 73 15.71 11.80 -7.58
CA ASP A 73 14.36 11.82 -8.15
C ASP A 73 14.47 12.33 -9.60
N ALA A 74 14.73 11.42 -10.54
CA ALA A 74 14.87 11.73 -11.96
C ALA A 74 13.57 12.29 -12.55
N MET A 75 12.43 11.89 -11.99
CA MET A 75 11.12 12.51 -12.19
C MET A 75 11.03 13.80 -11.40
N THR A 76 11.51 14.90 -12.00
CA THR A 76 11.28 16.25 -11.48
C THR A 76 9.79 16.59 -11.45
N ILE A 77 9.41 17.63 -10.71
CA ILE A 77 8.02 18.12 -10.66
C ILE A 77 7.45 18.38 -12.06
N ASP A 78 8.22 19.02 -12.95
CA ASP A 78 7.76 19.28 -14.32
C ASP A 78 7.51 17.99 -15.10
N LYS A 79 8.32 16.94 -14.86
CA LYS A 79 8.10 15.62 -15.46
C LYS A 79 6.87 14.93 -14.89
N TRP A 80 6.61 15.03 -13.58
CA TRP A 80 5.37 14.53 -12.98
C TRP A 80 4.13 15.25 -13.51
N ILE A 81 4.19 16.57 -13.65
CA ILE A 81 3.12 17.38 -14.25
C ILE A 81 2.91 16.97 -15.72
N GLY A 82 3.99 16.82 -16.48
CA GLY A 82 3.95 16.35 -17.87
C GLY A 82 3.35 14.96 -17.99
N PHE A 83 3.77 14.03 -17.15
CA PHE A 83 3.26 12.66 -17.13
C PHE A 83 1.78 12.60 -16.71
N SER A 84 1.36 13.43 -15.75
CA SER A 84 -0.05 13.54 -15.36
C SER A 84 -0.93 14.01 -16.51
N LYS A 85 -0.47 15.01 -17.28
CA LYS A 85 -1.15 15.46 -18.51
C LYS A 85 -1.17 14.38 -19.57
N TYR A 86 -0.07 13.65 -19.73
CA TYR A 86 0.02 12.51 -20.66
C TYR A 86 -1.01 11.44 -20.31
N VAL A 87 -1.14 11.06 -19.03
CA VAL A 87 -2.13 10.09 -18.54
C VAL A 87 -3.55 10.53 -18.89
N VAL A 88 -3.92 11.78 -18.58
CA VAL A 88 -5.24 12.34 -18.91
C VAL A 88 -5.48 12.34 -20.43
N SER A 89 -4.48 12.74 -21.22
CA SER A 89 -4.62 12.78 -22.69
C SER A 89 -4.79 11.40 -23.34
N ASN A 90 -4.43 10.32 -22.64
CA ASN A 90 -4.55 8.94 -23.10
C ASN A 90 -5.77 8.20 -22.51
N GLY A 91 -6.78 8.95 -22.04
CA GLY A 91 -8.05 8.39 -21.55
C GLY A 91 -8.16 8.30 -20.03
N GLY A 92 -7.15 8.79 -19.30
CA GLY A 92 -7.21 8.91 -17.86
C GLY A 92 -7.08 7.58 -17.11
N ILE A 93 -7.22 7.67 -15.79
CA ILE A 93 -7.24 6.53 -14.89
C ILE A 93 -8.41 6.69 -13.90
N PHE A 94 -8.99 5.56 -13.49
CA PHE A 94 -10.06 5.55 -12.51
C PHE A 94 -9.54 6.00 -11.14
N GLN A 95 -8.37 5.50 -10.75
CA GLN A 95 -7.77 5.75 -9.44
C GLN A 95 -6.28 6.07 -9.53
N CYS A 96 -5.85 7.09 -8.79
CA CYS A 96 -4.43 7.34 -8.55
C CYS A 96 -4.08 7.13 -7.07
N VAL A 97 -3.07 6.30 -6.81
CA VAL A 97 -2.49 6.13 -5.47
C VAL A 97 -1.32 7.11 -5.33
N ILE A 98 -1.51 8.16 -4.54
CA ILE A 98 -0.48 9.15 -4.23
C ILE A 98 0.35 8.65 -3.05
N SER A 99 1.67 8.50 -3.26
CA SER A 99 2.55 7.83 -2.30
C SER A 99 4.02 8.28 -2.44
N GLY A 100 4.94 7.35 -2.11
CA GLY A 100 6.00 7.39 -1.10
C GLY A 100 6.88 8.62 -0.99
N GLY A 101 8.16 8.45 -0.67
CA GLY A 101 8.56 8.44 0.74
C GLY A 101 7.56 9.22 1.60
N GLU A 102 7.55 10.56 1.53
CA GLU A 102 6.40 11.36 1.96
C GLU A 102 5.91 12.35 0.87
N PRO A 103 4.71 12.17 0.29
CA PRO A 103 4.23 13.02 -0.80
C PRO A 103 3.95 14.46 -0.37
N LEU A 104 3.61 14.72 0.91
CA LEU A 104 3.33 16.08 1.39
C LEU A 104 4.57 16.99 1.38
N LEU A 105 5.78 16.44 1.22
CA LEU A 105 7.00 17.23 1.04
C LEU A 105 6.99 18.07 -0.24
N LEU A 106 6.20 17.68 -1.25
CA LEU A 106 6.10 18.43 -2.49
C LEU A 106 5.30 19.74 -2.35
N GLY A 107 4.65 19.99 -1.21
CA GLY A 107 3.91 21.23 -0.98
C GLY A 107 2.86 21.51 -2.06
N ASP A 108 2.85 22.72 -2.61
CA ASP A 108 1.88 23.13 -3.65
C ASP A 108 2.00 22.34 -4.96
N ASP A 109 3.16 21.73 -5.24
CA ASP A 109 3.36 20.92 -6.45
C ASP A 109 2.59 19.60 -6.42
N LEU A 110 2.38 19.02 -5.23
CA LEU A 110 1.48 17.87 -5.06
C LEU A 110 0.07 18.23 -5.54
N PHE A 111 -0.43 19.39 -5.12
CA PHE A 111 -1.78 19.83 -5.48
C PHE A 111 -1.89 20.13 -6.98
N ARG A 112 -0.83 20.64 -7.63
CA ARG A 112 -0.79 20.83 -9.09
C ARG A 112 -0.93 19.50 -9.85
N ILE A 113 -0.25 18.46 -9.38
CA ILE A 113 -0.35 17.09 -9.95
C ILE A 113 -1.77 16.54 -9.75
N MET A 114 -2.27 16.61 -8.52
CA MET A 114 -3.62 16.13 -8.20
C MET A 114 -4.71 16.90 -8.94
N ASP A 115 -4.56 18.22 -9.15
CA ASP A 115 -5.53 19.04 -9.89
C ASP A 115 -5.68 18.60 -11.34
N ILE A 116 -4.59 18.20 -11.99
CA ILE A 116 -4.60 17.68 -13.37
C ILE A 116 -5.42 16.38 -13.45
N LEU A 117 -5.12 15.43 -12.58
CA LEU A 117 -5.80 14.13 -12.55
C LEU A 117 -7.26 14.28 -12.10
N HIS A 118 -7.52 15.13 -11.12
CA HIS A 118 -8.86 15.34 -10.57
C HIS A 118 -9.82 15.95 -11.60
N ALA A 119 -9.33 16.83 -12.47
CA ALA A 119 -10.14 17.45 -13.52
C ALA A 119 -10.73 16.43 -14.51
N ASP A 120 -10.06 15.28 -14.70
CA ASP A 120 -10.51 14.16 -15.54
C ASP A 120 -11.44 13.19 -14.78
N GLY A 121 -11.68 13.44 -13.50
CA GLY A 121 -12.56 12.64 -12.65
C GLY A 121 -11.87 11.52 -11.88
N THR A 122 -10.53 11.39 -11.97
CA THR A 122 -9.74 10.43 -11.19
C THR A 122 -10.02 10.59 -9.69
N ALA A 123 -10.21 9.45 -9.02
CA ALA A 123 -10.29 9.37 -7.55
C ALA A 123 -8.92 9.05 -6.95
N PHE A 124 -8.70 9.46 -5.71
CA PHE A 124 -7.41 9.30 -5.04
C PHE A 124 -7.44 8.30 -3.90
N LEU A 125 -6.32 7.62 -3.72
CA LEU A 125 -5.89 7.06 -2.46
C LEU A 125 -4.60 7.80 -2.10
N LEU A 126 -4.55 8.53 -0.99
CA LEU A 126 -3.33 9.21 -0.55
C LEU A 126 -2.75 8.51 0.66
N ILE A 127 -1.47 8.13 0.58
CA ILE A 127 -0.73 7.51 1.68
C ILE A 127 0.25 8.54 2.24
N THR A 128 0.14 8.83 3.53
CA THR A 128 1.04 9.75 4.23
C THR A 128 1.40 9.23 5.62
N ASN A 129 2.56 9.66 6.14
CA ASN A 129 2.93 9.47 7.53
C ASN A 129 2.20 10.44 8.48
N GLY A 130 1.48 11.43 7.95
CA GLY A 130 0.64 12.35 8.71
C GLY A 130 1.38 13.48 9.42
N PHE A 131 2.71 13.47 9.45
CA PHE A 131 3.52 14.45 10.19
C PHE A 131 3.29 15.91 9.71
N LEU A 132 3.07 16.07 8.41
CA LEU A 132 2.85 17.37 7.76
C LEU A 132 1.37 17.72 7.60
N LEU A 133 0.45 16.86 8.03
CA LEU A 133 -0.98 17.15 7.92
C LEU A 133 -1.39 18.22 8.94
N THR A 134 -1.58 19.44 8.46
CA THR A 134 -2.19 20.54 9.21
C THR A 134 -3.67 20.69 8.84
N LYS A 135 -4.39 21.51 9.60
CA LYS A 135 -5.77 21.91 9.29
C LYS A 135 -5.90 22.54 7.90
N GLU A 136 -4.93 23.37 7.50
CA GLU A 136 -4.90 24.03 6.20
C GLU A 136 -4.69 23.02 5.07
N ILE A 137 -3.79 22.05 5.26
CA ILE A 137 -3.57 20.97 4.28
C ILE A 137 -4.80 20.07 4.19
N ALA A 138 -5.40 19.68 5.32
CA ALA A 138 -6.64 18.89 5.34
C ALA A 138 -7.77 19.59 4.57
N LYS A 139 -7.94 20.91 4.76
CA LYS A 139 -8.91 21.72 4.02
C LYS A 139 -8.58 21.81 2.52
N LYS A 140 -7.30 21.91 2.15
CA LYS A 140 -6.90 21.87 0.72
C LYS A 140 -7.19 20.49 0.11
N LEU A 141 -6.96 19.41 0.85
CA LEU A 141 -7.21 18.04 0.39
C LEU A 141 -8.70 17.76 0.21
N SER A 142 -9.59 18.36 1.03
CA SER A 142 -11.03 18.06 1.00
C SER A 142 -11.75 18.38 -0.31
N LYS A 143 -11.10 19.06 -1.27
CA LYS A 143 -11.67 19.31 -2.60
C LYS A 143 -11.63 18.08 -3.52
N TYR A 144 -10.75 17.11 -3.24
CA TYR A 144 -10.54 15.95 -4.12
C TYR A 144 -11.49 14.80 -3.80
N ARG A 145 -11.74 13.96 -4.80
CA ARG A 145 -12.48 12.69 -4.63
C ARG A 145 -11.54 11.63 -4.07
N TYR A 146 -11.90 11.01 -2.96
CA TYR A 146 -11.12 9.95 -2.36
C TYR A 146 -11.87 8.63 -2.37
N MET A 147 -11.15 7.56 -2.69
CA MET A 147 -11.51 6.24 -2.20
C MET A 147 -11.30 6.21 -0.68
N TRP A 148 -10.13 6.70 -0.24
CA TRP A 148 -9.77 6.93 1.17
C TRP A 148 -8.41 7.65 1.27
N LEU A 149 -8.09 8.18 2.45
CA LEU A 149 -6.78 8.74 2.79
C LEU A 149 -6.17 7.94 3.94
N GLN A 150 -4.97 7.39 3.73
CA GLN A 150 -4.21 6.66 4.73
C GLN A 150 -3.35 7.58 5.58
N VAL A 151 -3.49 7.48 6.90
CA VAL A 151 -2.48 7.98 7.83
C VAL A 151 -1.82 6.80 8.52
N SER A 152 -0.49 6.78 8.47
CA SER A 152 0.30 5.66 8.98
C SER A 152 0.61 5.87 10.46
N ILE A 153 -0.06 5.14 11.36
CA ILE A 153 0.09 5.26 12.82
C ILE A 153 0.46 3.89 13.41
N ASP A 154 1.74 3.76 13.83
CA ASP A 154 2.30 2.48 14.26
C ASP A 154 2.40 2.31 15.79
N GLY A 155 1.70 3.15 16.56
CA GLY A 155 1.67 3.07 18.01
C GLY A 155 0.53 3.89 18.58
N TYR A 156 -0.08 3.41 19.66
CA TYR A 156 -1.25 4.05 20.27
C TYR A 156 -0.87 5.26 21.13
N ASN A 157 0.43 5.43 21.40
CA ASN A 157 1.02 6.53 22.15
C ASN A 157 2.32 7.02 21.48
N ALA A 158 2.83 8.16 21.96
CA ALA A 158 4.04 8.77 21.42
C ALA A 158 5.28 7.87 21.55
N GLU A 159 5.48 7.21 22.68
CA GLU A 159 6.64 6.35 22.94
C GLU A 159 6.80 5.26 21.88
N SER A 160 5.77 4.43 21.69
CA SER A 160 5.78 3.31 20.74
C SER A 160 5.90 3.78 19.29
N HIS A 161 5.12 4.79 18.91
CA HIS A 161 5.10 5.29 17.54
C HIS A 161 6.40 6.01 17.16
N ASP A 162 6.85 6.96 17.99
CA ASP A 162 8.05 7.76 17.70
C ASP A 162 9.31 6.89 17.70
N SER A 163 9.41 5.90 18.60
CA SER A 163 10.49 4.90 18.58
C SER A 163 10.52 4.13 17.26
N PHE A 164 9.37 3.73 16.73
CA PHE A 164 9.31 2.93 15.50
C PHE A 164 9.49 3.76 14.22
N ARG A 165 8.97 4.99 14.20
CA ARG A 165 9.12 5.98 13.12
C ARG A 165 10.48 6.71 13.16
N ASN A 166 11.18 6.61 14.29
CA ASN A 166 12.48 7.18 14.59
C ASN A 166 12.52 8.72 14.51
N ILE A 167 11.44 9.39 14.92
CA ILE A 167 11.32 10.85 14.98
C ILE A 167 10.41 11.22 16.16
N GLU A 168 10.91 12.06 17.07
CA GLU A 168 10.14 12.58 18.20
C GLU A 168 9.02 13.53 17.74
N GLY A 169 7.86 13.45 18.39
CA GLY A 169 6.67 14.24 18.09
C GLY A 169 5.93 13.80 16.83
N SER A 170 6.32 12.67 16.22
CA SER A 170 5.68 12.17 15.00
C SER A 170 4.27 11.66 15.26
N TRP A 171 4.04 11.02 16.41
CA TRP A 171 2.74 10.54 16.83
C TRP A 171 1.74 11.68 16.99
N GLU A 172 2.09 12.71 17.75
CA GLU A 172 1.20 13.83 18.04
C GLU A 172 0.75 14.53 16.75
N ARG A 173 1.68 14.72 15.81
CA ARG A 173 1.39 15.31 14.50
C ARG A 173 0.53 14.40 13.63
N ALA A 174 0.83 13.11 13.56
CA ALA A 174 0.05 12.15 12.79
C ALA A 174 -1.39 12.03 13.32
N VAL A 175 -1.57 11.96 14.64
CA VAL A 175 -2.89 11.89 15.31
C VAL A 175 -3.70 13.17 15.08
N LYS A 176 -3.10 14.35 15.29
CA LYS A 176 -3.75 15.64 14.99
C LYS A 176 -4.12 15.76 13.51
N GLY A 177 -3.22 15.36 12.62
CA GLY A 177 -3.44 15.35 11.19
C GLY A 177 -4.60 14.44 10.78
N ALA A 178 -4.61 13.21 11.28
CA ALA A 178 -5.68 12.24 11.04
C ALA A 178 -7.04 12.76 11.49
N PHE A 179 -7.12 13.38 12.68
CA PHE A 179 -8.34 14.01 13.16
C PHE A 179 -8.85 15.11 12.22
N GLU A 180 -7.94 15.98 11.72
CA GLU A 180 -8.34 17.02 10.76
C GLU A 180 -8.80 16.44 9.41
N ILE A 181 -8.27 15.30 8.96
CA ILE A 181 -8.77 14.60 7.76
C ILE A 181 -10.22 14.15 7.96
N SER A 182 -10.51 13.42 9.05
CA SER A 182 -11.87 12.93 9.33
C SER A 182 -12.86 14.09 9.48
N LYS A 183 -12.48 15.14 10.21
CA LYS A 183 -13.29 16.35 10.42
C LYS A 183 -13.65 17.10 9.13
N ASN A 184 -12.81 17.00 8.09
CA ASN A 184 -13.09 17.58 6.77
C ASN A 184 -13.88 16.62 5.85
N GLY A 185 -14.42 15.51 6.38
CA GLY A 185 -15.29 14.59 5.65
C GLY A 185 -14.54 13.67 4.67
N ILE A 186 -13.21 13.60 4.75
CA ILE A 186 -12.41 12.70 3.94
C ILE A 186 -12.44 11.30 4.58
N PRO A 187 -12.75 10.22 3.84
CA PRO A 187 -12.73 8.87 4.39
C PRO A 187 -11.33 8.50 4.88
N LEU A 188 -11.16 8.53 6.21
CA LEU A 188 -9.89 8.24 6.86
C LEU A 188 -9.70 6.72 7.02
N THR A 189 -8.49 6.27 6.67
CA THR A 189 -7.99 4.93 6.98
C THR A 189 -6.73 5.06 7.85
N ILE A 190 -6.70 4.39 9.00
CA ILE A 190 -5.47 4.24 9.78
C ILE A 190 -4.75 2.96 9.33
N ALA A 191 -3.47 3.06 8.98
CA ALA A 191 -2.63 1.89 8.75
C ALA A 191 -1.67 1.69 9.91
N HIS A 192 -1.70 0.49 10.51
CA HIS A 192 -0.88 0.10 11.63
C HIS A 192 -0.01 -1.10 11.26
N THR A 193 1.31 -0.95 11.37
CA THR A 193 2.27 -2.04 11.21
C THR A 193 2.59 -2.64 12.58
N THR A 194 2.12 -3.87 12.81
CA THR A 194 2.30 -4.59 14.06
C THR A 194 3.72 -5.13 14.18
N THR A 195 4.31 -4.96 15.35
CA THR A 195 5.63 -5.52 15.73
C THR A 195 5.48 -6.35 17.00
N PRO A 196 6.50 -7.14 17.40
CA PRO A 196 6.49 -7.84 18.68
C PRO A 196 6.20 -6.91 19.88
N GLU A 197 6.68 -5.67 19.83
CA GLU A 197 6.50 -4.67 20.89
C GLU A 197 5.07 -4.13 20.95
N THR A 198 4.45 -3.88 19.79
CA THR A 198 3.12 -3.26 19.69
C THR A 198 1.96 -4.28 19.59
N LEU A 199 2.26 -5.58 19.55
CA LEU A 199 1.28 -6.66 19.39
C LEU A 199 0.14 -6.60 20.41
N ASN A 200 0.45 -6.28 21.67
CA ASN A 200 -0.53 -6.23 22.74
C ASN A 200 -1.41 -4.96 22.69
N ASP A 201 -1.02 -3.96 21.91
CA ASP A 201 -1.69 -2.67 21.81
C ASP A 201 -2.69 -2.58 20.64
N ILE A 202 -2.90 -3.65 19.87
CA ILE A 202 -3.86 -3.67 18.75
C ILE A 202 -5.26 -3.20 19.17
N ASP A 203 -5.72 -3.59 20.37
CA ASP A 203 -7.03 -3.18 20.89
C ASP A 203 -7.08 -1.66 21.08
N LYS A 204 -6.02 -1.07 21.64
CA LYS A 204 -5.89 0.39 21.82
C LYS A 204 -5.72 1.12 20.49
N MET A 205 -5.07 0.50 19.51
CA MET A 205 -4.96 1.03 18.15
C MET A 205 -6.33 1.12 17.48
N CYS A 206 -7.19 0.12 17.66
CA CYS A 206 -8.57 0.16 17.18
C CYS A 206 -9.37 1.26 17.89
N ASP A 207 -9.20 1.40 19.21
CA ASP A 207 -9.85 2.46 20.00
C ASP A 207 -9.42 3.85 19.50
N LEU A 208 -8.12 4.07 19.31
CA LEU A 208 -7.58 5.32 18.76
C LEU A 208 -8.11 5.61 17.36
N ALA A 209 -8.12 4.62 16.46
CA ALA A 209 -8.62 4.82 15.09
C ALA A 209 -10.11 5.20 15.10
N TYR A 210 -10.91 4.56 15.95
CA TYR A 210 -12.33 4.87 16.10
C TYR A 210 -12.54 6.29 16.65
N GLU A 211 -11.81 6.69 17.70
CA GLU A 211 -11.87 8.02 18.29
C GLU A 211 -11.47 9.13 17.31
N LEU A 212 -10.53 8.85 16.40
CA LEU A 212 -10.13 9.75 15.32
C LEU A 212 -11.19 9.87 14.21
N GLY A 213 -12.27 9.10 14.27
CA GLY A 213 -13.31 9.05 13.25
C GLY A 213 -12.85 8.36 11.98
N ALA A 214 -11.98 7.35 12.09
CA ALA A 214 -11.58 6.54 10.94
C ALA A 214 -12.73 5.63 10.48
N SER A 215 -12.89 5.53 9.16
CA SER A 215 -13.82 4.58 8.55
C SER A 215 -13.26 3.16 8.57
N THR A 216 -11.93 3.05 8.53
CA THR A 216 -11.19 1.79 8.47
C THR A 216 -9.90 1.87 9.28
N ILE A 217 -9.53 0.78 9.94
CA ILE A 217 -8.15 0.50 10.35
C ILE A 217 -7.66 -0.74 9.61
N ILE A 218 -6.46 -0.66 9.04
CA ILE A 218 -5.76 -1.79 8.41
C ILE A 218 -4.58 -2.16 9.30
N ILE A 219 -4.62 -3.37 9.84
CA ILE A 219 -3.58 -3.93 10.70
C ILE A 219 -2.74 -4.89 9.87
N GLY A 220 -1.50 -4.52 9.62
CA GLY A 220 -0.55 -5.33 8.89
C GLY A 220 0.60 -5.79 9.77
N GLU A 221 1.46 -6.62 9.19
CA GLU A 221 2.76 -6.97 9.75
C GLU A 221 3.89 -6.33 8.97
N VAL A 222 5.08 -6.28 9.56
CA VAL A 222 6.27 -5.79 8.85
C VAL A 222 6.56 -6.68 7.65
N THR A 223 6.50 -6.08 6.46
CA THR A 223 6.98 -6.72 5.24
C THR A 223 8.51 -6.77 5.25
N PRO A 224 9.12 -7.92 4.95
CA PRO A 224 10.57 -8.07 4.88
C PRO A 224 11.12 -7.53 3.55
N SER A 225 11.34 -6.22 3.50
CA SER A 225 11.81 -5.48 2.32
C SER A 225 12.49 -4.19 2.76
N GLY A 226 13.44 -3.69 1.97
CA GLY A 226 14.18 -2.47 2.29
C GLY A 226 14.81 -2.55 3.68
N ARG A 227 14.50 -1.59 4.56
CA ARG A 227 15.15 -1.49 5.88
C ARG A 227 14.81 -2.61 6.86
N SER A 228 13.65 -3.25 6.74
CA SER A 228 13.30 -4.36 7.65
C SER A 228 14.18 -5.59 7.41
N MET A 229 14.84 -5.70 6.24
CA MET A 229 15.78 -6.78 5.96
C MET A 229 17.02 -6.76 6.87
N GLU A 230 17.36 -5.60 7.42
CA GLU A 230 18.47 -5.41 8.37
C GLU A 230 18.01 -5.58 9.83
N ASN A 231 16.71 -5.47 10.11
CA ASN A 231 16.13 -5.52 11.44
C ASN A 231 15.11 -6.66 11.57
N LYS A 232 15.58 -7.88 11.84
CA LYS A 232 14.68 -9.04 12.01
C LYS A 232 13.86 -9.01 13.31
N ASN A 233 14.30 -8.25 14.31
CA ASN A 233 13.65 -8.18 15.63
C ASN A 233 12.27 -7.53 15.61
N ILE A 234 11.90 -6.84 14.51
CA ILE A 234 10.57 -6.23 14.33
C ILE A 234 9.59 -7.14 13.59
N LEU A 235 10.02 -8.34 13.16
CA LEU A 235 9.18 -9.32 12.49
C LEU A 235 8.42 -10.18 13.50
N LEU A 236 7.15 -10.45 13.24
CA LEU A 236 6.35 -11.36 14.04
C LEU A 236 6.75 -12.82 13.77
N ASN A 237 6.89 -13.60 14.84
CA ASN A 237 6.98 -15.06 14.74
C ASN A 237 5.59 -15.68 14.55
N TYR A 238 5.54 -17.00 14.32
CA TYR A 238 4.29 -17.71 14.04
C TYR A 238 3.23 -17.56 15.15
N GLU A 239 3.63 -17.72 16.42
CA GLU A 239 2.72 -17.61 17.57
C GLU A 239 2.18 -16.18 17.72
N GLN A 240 3.03 -15.19 17.53
CA GLN A 240 2.63 -13.77 17.54
C GLN A 240 1.64 -13.44 16.43
N LYS A 241 1.78 -14.04 15.24
CA LYS A 241 0.79 -13.89 14.17
C LYS A 241 -0.57 -14.48 14.55
N GLN A 242 -0.61 -15.58 15.30
CA GLN A 242 -1.88 -16.12 15.81
C GLN A 242 -2.56 -15.09 16.71
N ILE A 243 -1.82 -14.54 17.69
CA ILE A 243 -2.33 -13.51 18.61
C ILE A 243 -2.82 -12.26 17.85
N MET A 244 -2.07 -11.83 16.83
CA MET A 244 -2.46 -10.70 15.98
C MET A 244 -3.82 -10.97 15.30
N LEU A 245 -3.99 -12.16 14.70
CA LEU A 245 -5.22 -12.54 14.02
C LEU A 245 -6.40 -12.69 14.98
N GLU A 246 -6.19 -13.21 16.19
CA GLU A 246 -7.20 -13.28 17.24
C GLU A 246 -7.70 -11.90 17.64
N LYS A 247 -6.76 -10.97 17.89
CA LYS A 247 -7.09 -9.58 18.23
C LYS A 247 -7.82 -8.87 17.09
N ILE A 248 -7.40 -9.09 15.84
CA ILE A 248 -8.09 -8.54 14.66
C ILE A 248 -9.53 -9.08 14.62
N GLN A 249 -9.74 -10.40 14.77
CA GLN A 249 -11.08 -10.98 14.73
C GLN A 249 -11.98 -10.40 15.83
N SER A 250 -11.49 -10.33 17.08
CA SER A 250 -12.21 -9.74 18.21
C SER A 250 -12.60 -8.29 17.96
N ASN A 251 -11.68 -7.47 17.40
CA ASN A 251 -11.99 -6.07 17.10
C ASN A 251 -12.91 -5.90 15.89
N THR A 252 -12.87 -6.80 14.90
CA THR A 252 -13.86 -6.83 13.81
C THR A 252 -15.28 -7.00 14.36
N GLU A 253 -15.46 -7.86 15.36
CA GLU A 253 -16.75 -8.04 16.04
C GLU A 253 -17.09 -6.81 16.89
N ARG A 254 -16.14 -6.32 17.70
CA ARG A 254 -16.31 -5.14 18.58
C ARG A 254 -16.75 -3.89 17.81
N TYR A 255 -16.18 -3.64 16.63
CA TYR A 255 -16.42 -2.44 15.82
C TYR A 255 -17.41 -2.62 14.67
N SER A 256 -18.06 -3.78 14.58
CA SER A 256 -19.03 -4.09 13.52
C SER A 256 -20.09 -2.99 13.36
N GLY A 257 -20.29 -2.56 12.11
CA GLY A 257 -21.22 -1.48 11.74
C GLY A 257 -20.76 -0.06 12.08
N ARG A 258 -19.60 0.12 12.71
CA ARG A 258 -19.09 1.44 13.17
C ARG A 258 -17.75 1.82 12.53
N MET A 259 -16.83 0.87 12.44
CA MET A 259 -15.53 1.03 11.77
C MET A 259 -15.11 -0.33 11.20
N THR A 260 -14.53 -0.33 10.01
CA THR A 260 -14.00 -1.56 9.41
C THR A 260 -12.64 -1.88 10.01
N VAL A 261 -12.49 -3.07 10.60
CA VAL A 261 -11.20 -3.59 11.06
C VAL A 261 -10.72 -4.61 10.03
N ASN A 262 -9.70 -4.23 9.27
CA ASN A 262 -9.12 -5.04 8.20
C ASN A 262 -7.70 -5.46 8.55
N ARG A 263 -7.22 -6.46 7.82
CA ARG A 263 -5.82 -6.89 7.85
C ARG A 263 -5.17 -6.80 6.49
N SER A 264 -3.85 -6.80 6.46
CA SER A 264 -3.12 -7.09 5.23
C SER A 264 -3.27 -8.57 4.82
N SER A 265 -3.23 -8.83 3.52
CA SER A 265 -3.14 -10.18 2.97
C SER A 265 -1.71 -10.71 3.04
N SER A 266 -1.55 -12.04 2.98
CA SER A 266 -0.23 -12.65 2.77
C SER A 266 0.37 -12.16 1.44
N THR A 267 1.67 -11.85 1.43
CA THR A 267 2.40 -11.46 0.21
C THR A 267 2.18 -12.47 -0.91
N LYS A 268 2.33 -13.77 -0.62
CA LYS A 268 2.23 -14.82 -1.65
C LYS A 268 0.84 -14.83 -2.30
N ILE A 269 -0.19 -14.82 -1.47
CA ILE A 269 -1.60 -14.81 -1.91
C ILE A 269 -1.89 -13.53 -2.72
N GLN A 270 -1.46 -12.36 -2.23
CA GLN A 270 -1.66 -11.10 -2.95
C GLN A 270 -1.05 -11.14 -4.36
N LEU A 271 0.16 -11.70 -4.50
CA LEU A 271 0.81 -11.85 -5.79
C LEU A 271 0.12 -12.87 -6.71
N GLN A 272 -0.34 -14.00 -6.16
CA GLN A 272 -1.13 -14.99 -6.92
C GLN A 272 -2.47 -14.42 -7.40
N LYS A 273 -3.08 -13.51 -6.64
CA LYS A 273 -4.30 -12.79 -7.06
C LYS A 273 -4.04 -11.94 -8.31
N TYR A 274 -2.90 -11.27 -8.39
CA TYR A 274 -2.53 -10.52 -9.59
C TYR A 274 -2.33 -11.42 -10.82
N GLN A 275 -1.89 -12.67 -10.64
CA GLN A 275 -1.83 -13.65 -11.73
C GLN A 275 -3.22 -14.18 -12.15
N SER A 276 -4.23 -14.01 -11.30
CA SER A 276 -5.58 -14.57 -11.53
C SER A 276 -6.54 -13.60 -12.20
N THR A 277 -6.13 -12.33 -12.38
CA THR A 277 -6.96 -11.28 -12.98
C THR A 277 -6.17 -10.46 -14.00
N PRO A 278 -6.81 -9.87 -15.03
CA PRO A 278 -6.12 -8.97 -15.95
C PRO A 278 -5.42 -7.83 -15.21
N ASN A 279 -4.17 -7.54 -15.58
CA ASN A 279 -3.41 -6.49 -14.91
C ASN A 279 -4.11 -5.15 -15.10
N SER A 280 -4.38 -4.46 -14.00
CA SER A 280 -5.11 -3.19 -14.00
C SER A 280 -4.29 -2.02 -13.47
N GLY A 281 -3.03 -2.23 -13.07
CA GLY A 281 -2.23 -1.13 -12.58
C GLY A 281 -0.71 -1.35 -12.54
N VAL A 282 -0.03 -0.26 -12.21
CA VAL A 282 1.44 -0.16 -12.08
C VAL A 282 1.80 0.90 -11.05
N ILE A 283 3.05 0.88 -10.63
CA ILE A 283 3.69 1.93 -9.84
C ILE A 283 4.68 2.68 -10.72
N ILE A 284 4.58 4.00 -10.77
CA ILE A 284 5.57 4.87 -11.37
C ILE A 284 6.45 5.42 -10.26
N ARG A 285 7.75 5.16 -10.35
CA ARG A 285 8.73 5.50 -9.30
C ARG A 285 9.40 6.86 -9.54
N PRO A 286 10.04 7.45 -8.51
CA PRO A 286 10.73 8.74 -8.66
C PRO A 286 11.89 8.71 -9.65
N ASN A 287 12.46 7.54 -9.95
CA ASN A 287 13.50 7.37 -10.96
C ASN A 287 12.93 7.13 -12.38
N GLY A 288 11.62 7.13 -12.55
CA GLY A 288 10.91 6.87 -13.81
C GLY A 288 10.56 5.40 -14.04
N ASP A 289 11.02 4.46 -13.22
CA ASP A 289 10.72 3.04 -13.44
C ASP A 289 9.23 2.75 -13.31
N ILE A 290 8.75 1.88 -14.20
CA ILE A 290 7.41 1.33 -14.19
C ILE A 290 7.48 -0.03 -13.49
N ARG A 291 7.15 -0.06 -12.19
CA ARG A 291 7.16 -1.26 -11.36
C ARG A 291 5.78 -1.92 -11.37
N MET A 292 5.74 -3.24 -11.30
CA MET A 292 4.48 -3.99 -11.27
C MET A 292 3.74 -3.86 -9.94
N ASP A 293 4.46 -4.03 -8.84
CA ASP A 293 3.92 -3.99 -7.48
C ASP A 293 5.05 -3.75 -6.47
N CYS A 294 4.72 -3.20 -5.30
CA CYS A 294 5.68 -2.91 -4.24
C CYS A 294 6.25 -4.18 -3.57
N MET A 295 5.65 -5.35 -3.74
CA MET A 295 6.10 -6.60 -3.14
C MET A 295 6.97 -7.45 -4.08
N THR A 296 7.22 -6.97 -5.30
CA THR A 296 8.03 -7.66 -6.29
C THR A 296 9.18 -6.78 -6.78
N PRO A 297 10.28 -7.38 -7.29
CA PRO A 297 11.42 -6.65 -7.82
C PRO A 297 11.32 -6.27 -9.29
N PHE A 298 10.17 -6.50 -9.92
CA PHE A 298 10.07 -6.43 -11.38
C PHE A 298 9.67 -5.05 -11.88
N ILE A 299 10.42 -4.57 -12.87
CA ILE A 299 10.10 -3.38 -13.65
C ILE A 299 9.84 -3.77 -15.10
N ILE A 300 8.87 -3.13 -15.74
CA ILE A 300 8.49 -3.41 -17.14
C ILE A 300 9.04 -2.38 -18.14
N GLY A 301 9.51 -1.23 -17.66
CA GLY A 301 10.08 -0.16 -18.47
C GLY A 301 10.38 1.08 -17.62
N ASN A 302 10.69 2.20 -18.28
CA ASN A 302 10.92 3.48 -17.63
C ASN A 302 10.27 4.63 -18.43
N VAL A 303 9.44 5.46 -17.78
CA VAL A 303 8.66 6.54 -18.45
C VAL A 303 9.51 7.70 -18.95
N LEU A 304 10.79 7.77 -18.57
CA LEU A 304 11.75 8.76 -19.06
C LEU A 304 12.47 8.30 -20.33
N GLU A 305 12.44 7.00 -20.61
CA GLU A 305 13.17 6.37 -21.71
C GLU A 305 12.22 5.86 -22.81
N GLU A 306 11.02 5.45 -22.43
CA GLU A 306 10.06 4.72 -23.28
C GLU A 306 8.67 5.37 -23.22
N ASP A 307 7.91 5.29 -24.32
CA ASP A 307 6.50 5.70 -24.30
C ASP A 307 5.67 4.72 -23.45
N PHE A 308 4.94 5.25 -22.47
CA PHE A 308 4.22 4.44 -21.49
C PHE A 308 3.13 3.56 -22.13
N CYS A 309 2.35 4.09 -23.06
CA CYS A 309 1.31 3.34 -23.76
C CYS A 309 1.90 2.13 -24.51
N GLU A 310 3.06 2.31 -25.15
CA GLU A 310 3.74 1.21 -25.83
C GLU A 310 4.32 0.17 -24.87
N VAL A 311 4.89 0.58 -23.73
CA VAL A 311 5.32 -0.35 -22.68
C VAL A 311 4.13 -1.14 -22.12
N TRP A 312 3.01 -0.46 -21.86
CA TRP A 312 1.80 -1.08 -21.32
C TRP A 312 1.23 -2.14 -22.27
N LYS A 313 1.07 -1.82 -23.56
CA LYS A 313 0.56 -2.76 -24.57
C LYS A 313 1.47 -3.97 -24.75
N LYS A 314 2.79 -3.76 -24.75
CA LYS A 314 3.76 -4.85 -25.03
C LYS A 314 4.00 -5.75 -23.82
N LYS A 315 3.99 -5.18 -22.62
CA LYS A 315 4.40 -5.87 -21.39
C LYS A 315 3.38 -5.72 -20.27
N GLY A 316 2.92 -4.49 -20.00
CA GLY A 316 2.13 -4.17 -18.81
C GLY A 316 0.80 -4.93 -18.68
N SER A 317 0.04 -5.09 -19.77
CA SER A 317 -1.26 -5.78 -19.71
C SER A 317 -1.16 -7.26 -19.32
N ASN A 318 -0.01 -7.90 -19.59
CA ASN A 318 0.20 -9.33 -19.43
C ASN A 318 1.41 -9.71 -18.55
N CYS A 319 2.05 -8.75 -17.89
CA CYS A 319 3.33 -8.96 -17.22
C CYS A 319 3.30 -10.07 -16.16
N TRP A 320 2.18 -10.25 -15.43
CA TRP A 320 2.03 -11.24 -14.36
C TRP A 320 2.13 -12.71 -14.80
N HIS A 321 2.10 -12.99 -16.11
CA HIS A 321 2.24 -14.33 -16.67
C HIS A 321 3.69 -14.69 -17.08
N ASP A 322 4.66 -13.79 -16.87
CA ASP A 322 6.08 -14.08 -17.11
C ASP A 322 6.57 -15.17 -16.13
N SER A 323 7.32 -16.16 -16.64
CA SER A 323 7.77 -17.31 -15.83
C SER A 323 8.64 -16.91 -14.65
N ARG A 324 9.44 -15.85 -14.79
CA ARG A 324 10.31 -15.33 -13.71
C ARG A 324 9.49 -14.86 -12.51
N ILE A 325 8.26 -14.39 -12.74
CA ILE A 325 7.35 -13.94 -11.69
C ILE A 325 6.76 -15.13 -10.96
N SER A 326 6.33 -16.16 -11.68
CA SER A 326 5.87 -17.41 -11.07
C SER A 326 6.95 -18.03 -10.18
N GLU A 327 8.19 -18.10 -10.67
CA GLU A 327 9.34 -18.57 -9.88
C GLU A 327 9.57 -17.71 -8.62
N TYR A 328 9.46 -16.38 -8.75
CA TYR A 328 9.56 -15.47 -7.59
C TYR A 328 8.45 -15.75 -6.57
N ILE A 329 7.20 -15.87 -7.00
CA ILE A 329 6.04 -16.11 -6.13
C ILE A 329 6.14 -17.47 -5.43
N GLU A 330 6.58 -18.50 -6.14
CA GLU A 330 6.80 -19.84 -5.57
C GLU A 330 7.82 -19.80 -4.44
N GLY A 331 8.90 -19.02 -4.62
CA GLY A 331 9.95 -18.78 -3.62
C GLY A 331 9.55 -17.86 -2.46
N VAL A 332 8.37 -17.23 -2.46
CA VAL A 332 7.87 -16.48 -1.31
C VAL A 332 7.40 -17.45 -0.24
N ASP A 333 8.00 -17.33 0.95
CA ASP A 333 7.57 -18.03 2.15
C ASP A 333 6.13 -17.62 2.51
N PRO A 334 5.18 -18.57 2.59
CA PRO A 334 3.77 -18.26 2.79
C PRO A 334 3.47 -17.70 4.19
N ILE A 335 4.35 -17.97 5.16
CA ILE A 335 4.25 -17.50 6.54
C ILE A 335 4.92 -16.14 6.64
N TYR A 336 6.18 -16.00 6.25
CA TYR A 336 6.98 -14.81 6.51
C TYR A 336 6.96 -13.77 5.39
N GLY A 337 6.43 -14.11 4.21
CA GLY A 337 6.42 -13.22 3.04
C GLY A 337 7.82 -12.92 2.50
N LEU A 338 8.83 -13.69 2.93
CA LEU A 338 10.23 -13.58 2.53
C LEU A 338 10.47 -14.38 1.26
N ASN A 339 11.11 -13.78 0.25
CA ASN A 339 11.74 -14.54 -0.82
C ASN A 339 13.22 -14.80 -0.44
N SER A 340 13.65 -16.05 -0.41
CA SER A 340 15.02 -16.42 0.00
C SER A 340 16.08 -16.06 -1.03
N SER A 341 15.70 -15.97 -2.30
CA SER A 341 16.60 -15.79 -3.44
C SER A 341 16.80 -14.33 -3.82
N TYR A 342 15.93 -13.43 -3.33
CA TYR A 342 15.94 -12.03 -3.72
C TYR A 342 15.45 -11.11 -2.59
N LYS A 343 16.20 -10.04 -2.31
CA LYS A 343 15.86 -9.04 -1.28
C LYS A 343 15.23 -7.80 -1.92
N ASN A 344 13.90 -7.74 -1.92
CA ASN A 344 13.12 -6.64 -2.47
C ASN A 344 13.51 -5.26 -1.88
N TYR A 345 13.74 -4.26 -2.73
CA TYR A 345 14.28 -2.92 -2.39
C TYR A 345 15.68 -2.88 -1.75
N VAL A 346 16.42 -3.99 -1.82
CA VAL A 346 17.84 -4.06 -1.42
C VAL A 346 18.69 -4.43 -2.62
N ASP A 347 18.31 -5.50 -3.33
CA ASP A 347 18.95 -5.92 -4.57
C ASP A 347 18.47 -5.05 -5.75
N LYS A 348 19.18 -5.11 -6.89
CA LYS A 348 18.80 -4.35 -8.10
C LYS A 348 17.54 -4.93 -8.72
N ASP A 349 16.60 -4.07 -9.07
CA ASP A 349 15.36 -4.46 -9.73
C ASP A 349 15.61 -5.25 -11.03
N ILE A 350 14.69 -6.15 -11.35
CA ILE A 350 14.76 -7.06 -12.49
C ILE A 350 13.92 -6.47 -13.63
N LYS A 351 14.56 -6.13 -14.75
CA LYS A 351 13.86 -5.64 -15.96
C LYS A 351 13.25 -6.82 -16.72
N LEU A 352 11.94 -6.75 -16.96
CA LEU A 352 11.18 -7.74 -17.72
C LEU A 352 11.35 -7.59 -19.23
#